data_AF-E9EJU6-F1
#
_entry.id   AF-E9EJU6-F1
#
_cell.length_a   1.000
_cell.length_b   1.000
_cell.length_c   1.000
_cell.angle_alpha   90.00
_cell.angle_beta   90.00
_cell.angle_gamma   90.00
#
_symmetry.space_group_name_H-M   'P 1'
#
loop_
_entity.id
_entity.type
_entity.pdbx_description
1 polymer ?
#
loop_
_entity_poly.entity_id
_entity_poly.type
_entity_poly.pdbx_seq_one_letter_code
_entity_poly.pdbx_strand_id
1 'polypeptide(L)'
;MAPAGSSYIIVGAGVFGVSTAYHLIRKYPSASVTLVDRDAFDADSRVAASWDWNKVMRADYDDPVYCELALEAQDVFTSDPLWRPFFHQTGLYWMCGRDYARDCIRNFERLGRHHDISVWPVDEARNMFGGLFSESDYTNVEQVLARAGGWVAAGDCLQAVTRRVLELGVAYVADEVAALQTTTFPLPIVLGPSNFGNKHEPGSTEPKLQPVSNSF
;
A
#
# COMPACT_ATOMS: atom_id res chain seq x y z
N MET A 1 5.32 -4.11 -21.43
CA MET A 1 4.72 -2.77 -21.66
C MET A 1 3.24 -2.86 -21.36
N ALA A 2 2.63 -1.85 -20.73
CA ALA A 2 1.17 -1.75 -20.78
C ALA A 2 0.76 -1.53 -22.25
N PRO A 3 -0.33 -2.13 -22.74
CA PRO A 3 -0.86 -1.83 -24.06
C PRO A 3 -1.04 -0.32 -24.23
N ALA A 4 -0.70 0.22 -25.41
CA ALA A 4 -0.98 1.62 -25.72
C ALA A 4 -2.48 1.90 -25.52
N GLY A 5 -2.82 2.96 -24.78
CA GLY A 5 -4.20 3.30 -24.46
C GLY A 5 -4.80 2.57 -23.24
N SER A 6 -3.98 1.97 -22.37
CA SER A 6 -4.47 1.43 -21.09
C SER A 6 -4.99 2.56 -20.21
N SER A 7 -6.21 2.40 -19.69
CA SER A 7 -6.87 3.33 -18.77
C SER A 7 -7.02 2.68 -17.40
N TYR A 8 -6.69 3.42 -16.35
CA TYR A 8 -6.75 2.99 -14.96
C TYR A 8 -7.61 3.96 -14.16
N ILE A 9 -8.51 3.41 -13.35
CA ILE A 9 -9.23 4.13 -12.31
C ILE A 9 -8.78 3.61 -10.95
N ILE A 10 -8.43 4.51 -10.05
CA ILE A 10 -8.02 4.21 -8.68
C ILE A 10 -9.04 4.87 -7.75
N VAL A 11 -9.79 4.06 -7.01
CA VAL A 11 -10.81 4.53 -6.07
C VAL A 11 -10.19 4.64 -4.66
N GLY A 12 -10.14 5.86 -4.14
CA GLY A 12 -9.49 6.27 -2.91
C GLY A 12 -8.13 6.93 -3.17
N ALA A 13 -7.97 8.18 -2.77
CA ALA A 13 -6.74 8.97 -2.80
C ALA A 13 -6.05 9.03 -1.43
N GLY A 14 -6.17 7.98 -0.62
CA GLY A 14 -5.30 7.76 0.53
C GLY A 14 -3.88 7.37 0.13
N VAL A 15 -3.02 7.05 1.10
CA VAL A 15 -1.59 6.73 0.85
C VAL A 15 -1.39 5.65 -0.21
N PHE A 16 -2.16 4.57 -0.21
CA PHE A 16 -2.01 3.49 -1.20
C PHE A 16 -2.51 3.88 -2.58
N GLY A 17 -3.61 4.63 -2.70
CA GLY A 17 -4.10 5.06 -4.00
C GLY A 17 -3.17 6.07 -4.66
N VAL A 18 -2.68 7.03 -3.89
CA VAL A 18 -1.70 8.04 -4.36
C VAL A 18 -0.37 7.39 -4.72
N SER A 19 0.16 6.49 -3.87
CA SER A 19 1.38 5.73 -4.17
C SER A 19 1.21 4.89 -5.44
N THR A 20 0.07 4.20 -5.57
CA THR A 20 -0.25 3.41 -6.77
C THR A 20 -0.26 4.29 -8.02
N ALA A 21 -0.96 5.43 -7.99
CA ALA A 21 -1.02 6.36 -9.10
C ALA A 21 0.38 6.87 -9.49
N TYR A 22 1.19 7.25 -8.50
CA TYR A 22 2.56 7.72 -8.67
C TYR A 22 3.45 6.69 -9.38
N HIS A 23 3.47 5.45 -8.89
CA HIS A 23 4.30 4.40 -9.48
C HIS A 23 3.77 3.96 -10.85
N LEU A 24 2.45 3.94 -11.04
CA LEU A 24 1.83 3.51 -12.29
C LEU A 24 2.11 4.50 -13.43
N ILE A 25 1.92 5.80 -13.21
CA ILE A 25 2.17 6.82 -14.27
C ILE A 25 3.66 6.92 -14.62
N ARG A 26 4.56 6.76 -13.64
CA ARG A 26 6.01 6.72 -13.90
C ARG A 26 6.43 5.49 -14.71
N LYS A 27 5.80 4.34 -14.44
CA LYS A 27 6.08 3.09 -15.15
C LYS A 27 5.47 3.07 -16.55
N TYR A 28 4.30 3.69 -16.72
CA TYR A 28 3.56 3.74 -17.98
C TYR A 28 3.15 5.18 -18.32
N PRO A 29 4.06 6.02 -18.84
CA PRO A 29 3.79 7.44 -19.09
C PRO A 29 2.68 7.73 -20.12
N SER A 30 2.32 6.73 -20.94
CA SER A 30 1.25 6.84 -21.94
C SER A 30 -0.10 6.32 -21.46
N ALA A 31 -0.21 5.85 -20.21
CA ALA A 31 -1.46 5.41 -19.62
C ALA A 31 -2.33 6.61 -19.23
N SER A 32 -3.65 6.44 -19.29
CA SER A 32 -4.58 7.36 -18.64
C SER A 32 -4.83 6.86 -17.22
N VAL A 33 -4.58 7.69 -16.21
CA VAL A 33 -4.78 7.34 -14.80
C VAL A 33 -5.71 8.37 -14.18
N THR A 34 -6.80 7.89 -13.58
CA THR A 34 -7.76 8.73 -12.85
C THR A 34 -7.82 8.28 -11.41
N LEU A 35 -7.55 9.19 -10.49
CA LEU A 35 -7.71 9.01 -9.06
C LEU A 35 -9.06 9.62 -8.65
N VAL A 36 -9.89 8.85 -7.98
CA VAL A 36 -11.22 9.29 -7.51
C VAL A 36 -11.27 9.19 -5.99
N ASP A 37 -11.62 10.27 -5.31
CA ASP A 37 -11.80 10.31 -3.85
C ASP A 37 -12.96 11.25 -3.52
N ARG A 38 -13.65 11.02 -2.40
CA ARG A 38 -14.77 11.88 -1.98
C ARG A 38 -14.30 13.28 -1.58
N ASP A 39 -13.09 13.39 -1.04
CA ASP A 39 -12.54 14.66 -0.59
C ASP A 39 -11.62 15.24 -1.67
N ALA A 40 -11.61 16.55 -1.86
CA ALA A 40 -10.61 17.19 -2.71
C ALA A 40 -9.20 16.99 -2.13
N PHE A 41 -8.16 16.91 -2.97
CA PHE A 41 -6.80 16.69 -2.50
C PHE A 41 -6.25 17.84 -1.63
N ASP A 42 -6.81 19.03 -1.80
CA ASP A 42 -6.51 20.28 -1.11
C ASP A 42 -7.61 20.70 -0.13
N ALA A 43 -8.56 19.81 0.19
CA ALA A 43 -9.57 20.07 1.21
C ALA A 43 -8.93 20.30 2.59
N ASP A 44 -9.57 21.15 3.40
CA ASP A 44 -9.13 21.47 4.78
C ASP A 44 -9.11 20.23 5.70
N SER A 45 -9.91 19.23 5.39
CA SER A 45 -9.95 17.95 6.12
C SER A 45 -10.27 16.80 5.16
N ARG A 46 -9.75 15.61 5.45
CA ARG A 46 -10.00 14.39 4.67
C ARG A 46 -10.21 13.21 5.60
N VAL A 47 -11.02 12.23 5.17
CA VAL A 47 -11.34 11.04 5.99
C VAL A 47 -10.31 9.92 5.91
N ALA A 48 -9.30 10.05 5.04
CA ALA A 48 -8.28 9.04 4.86
C ALA A 48 -7.47 8.82 6.16
N ALA A 49 -7.21 7.57 6.55
CA ALA A 49 -6.39 7.27 7.72
C ALA A 49 -4.95 7.82 7.65
N SER A 50 -4.48 8.13 6.43
CA SER A 50 -3.21 8.79 6.14
C SER A 50 -3.26 10.32 6.24
N TRP A 51 -4.44 10.91 6.41
CA TRP A 51 -4.61 12.33 6.72
C TRP A 51 -4.45 12.52 8.23
N ASP A 52 -3.20 12.59 8.66
CA ASP A 52 -2.80 12.67 10.06
C ASP A 52 -1.60 13.61 10.18
N TRP A 53 -1.38 14.21 11.35
CA TRP A 53 -0.19 15.03 11.57
C TRP A 53 1.08 14.18 11.54
N ASN A 54 1.02 12.95 12.06
CA ASN A 54 2.17 12.06 12.07
C ASN A 54 1.78 10.58 11.96
N LYS A 55 2.72 9.76 11.49
CA LYS A 55 2.68 8.30 11.60
C LYS A 55 4.06 7.77 11.96
N VAL A 56 4.11 6.70 12.74
CA VAL A 56 5.37 6.02 13.12
C VAL A 56 5.98 5.33 11.90
N MET A 57 7.26 5.57 11.66
CA MET A 57 8.08 4.86 10.67
C MET A 57 9.05 3.94 11.40
N ARG A 58 8.87 2.64 11.22
CA ARG A 58 9.61 1.57 11.90
C ARG A 58 9.75 0.36 10.98
N ALA A 59 10.77 -0.46 11.22
CA ALA A 59 11.05 -1.67 10.44
C ALA A 59 11.30 -2.92 11.29
N ASP A 60 11.30 -2.79 12.61
CA ASP A 60 11.43 -3.87 13.58
C ASP A 60 10.14 -4.69 13.69
N TYR A 61 9.89 -5.47 12.63
CA TYR A 61 8.85 -6.50 12.52
C TYR A 61 9.49 -7.89 12.61
N ASP A 62 8.82 -8.79 13.34
CA ASP A 62 9.13 -10.22 13.44
C ASP A 62 8.72 -10.98 12.15
N ASP A 63 7.71 -10.49 11.43
CA ASP A 63 7.40 -10.94 10.08
C ASP A 63 8.46 -10.47 9.06
N PRO A 64 9.08 -11.41 8.31
CA PRO A 64 10.18 -11.08 7.41
C PRO A 64 9.76 -10.25 6.20
N VAL A 65 8.51 -10.37 5.72
CA VAL A 65 8.00 -9.62 4.56
C VAL A 65 7.74 -8.18 4.96
N TYR A 66 7.12 -7.95 6.11
CA TYR A 66 6.89 -6.60 6.61
C TYR A 66 8.20 -5.88 6.97
N CYS A 67 9.17 -6.59 7.55
CA CYS A 67 10.50 -6.04 7.81
C CYS A 67 11.18 -5.55 6.52
N GLU A 68 11.17 -6.38 5.46
CA GLU A 68 11.74 -6.04 4.16
C GLU A 68 11.06 -4.82 3.53
N LEU A 69 9.73 -4.81 3.44
CA LEU A 69 8.96 -3.67 2.91
C LEU A 69 9.20 -2.38 3.70
N ALA A 70 9.32 -2.47 5.02
CA ALA A 70 9.56 -1.30 5.86
C ALA A 70 10.97 -0.74 5.70
N LEU A 71 11.98 -1.59 5.52
CA LEU A 71 13.35 -1.17 5.22
C LEU A 71 13.44 -0.49 3.84
N GLU A 72 12.80 -1.06 2.81
CA GLU A 72 12.70 -0.42 1.51
C GLU A 72 12.03 0.96 1.59
N ALA A 73 10.94 1.07 2.35
CA ALA A 73 10.27 2.34 2.58
C ALA A 73 11.19 3.34 3.29
N GLN A 74 11.91 2.94 4.35
CA GLN A 74 12.87 3.81 5.03
C GLN A 74 13.96 4.30 4.09
N ASP A 75 14.47 3.46 3.18
CA ASP A 75 15.48 3.86 2.20
C ASP A 75 14.91 4.94 1.25
N VAL A 76 13.66 4.82 0.79
CA VAL A 76 12.99 5.88 0.01
C VAL A 76 12.85 7.17 0.81
N PHE A 77 12.35 7.08 2.04
CA PHE A 77 12.15 8.26 2.91
C PHE A 77 13.44 8.93 3.37
N THR A 78 14.60 8.29 3.22
CA THR A 78 15.90 8.88 3.56
C THR A 78 16.65 9.40 2.34
N SER A 79 16.42 8.81 1.16
CA SER A 79 17.18 9.12 -0.05
C SER A 79 16.43 9.95 -1.10
N ASP A 80 15.12 9.78 -1.23
CA ASP A 80 14.35 10.43 -2.30
C ASP A 80 13.90 11.85 -1.89
N PRO A 81 14.26 12.90 -2.66
CA PRO A 81 13.91 14.29 -2.33
C PRO A 81 12.41 14.57 -2.18
N LEU A 82 11.53 13.76 -2.79
CA LEU A 82 10.08 13.94 -2.65
C LEU A 82 9.58 13.50 -1.27
N TRP A 83 10.18 12.48 -0.66
CA TRP A 83 9.74 11.94 0.64
C TRP A 83 10.58 12.43 1.81
N ARG A 84 11.88 12.64 1.59
CA ARG A 84 12.85 13.01 2.63
C ARG A 84 12.46 14.19 3.52
N PRO A 85 11.85 15.28 3.01
CA PRO A 85 11.46 16.41 3.86
C PRO A 85 10.45 16.06 4.95
N PHE A 86 9.71 14.95 4.79
CA PHE A 86 8.62 14.59 5.69
C PHE A 86 9.02 13.53 6.72
N PHE A 87 10.21 12.91 6.62
CA PHE A 87 10.66 11.91 7.58
C PHE A 87 11.59 12.50 8.64
N HIS A 88 11.16 12.37 9.89
CA HIS A 88 11.88 12.82 11.07
C HIS A 88 12.45 11.61 11.81
N GLN A 89 13.72 11.28 11.55
CA GLN A 89 14.47 10.19 12.18
C GLN A 89 14.85 10.50 13.63
N THR A 90 13.84 10.61 14.46
CA THR A 90 13.93 10.97 15.89
C THR A 90 14.22 9.78 16.80
N GLY A 91 14.23 8.57 16.22
CA GLY A 91 14.41 7.33 16.95
C GLY A 91 13.09 6.63 17.24
N LEU A 92 13.21 5.42 17.79
CA LEU A 92 12.10 4.59 18.22
C LEU A 92 12.48 3.93 19.55
N TYR A 93 11.51 3.84 20.46
CA TYR A 93 11.64 3.14 21.74
C TYR A 93 10.55 2.08 21.83
N TRP A 94 10.89 0.82 21.56
CA TRP A 94 9.92 -0.26 21.51
C TRP A 94 10.17 -1.30 22.59
N MET A 95 9.30 -1.29 23.61
CA MET A 95 9.31 -2.22 24.73
C MET A 95 8.73 -3.57 24.30
N CYS A 96 9.50 -4.64 24.42
CA CYS A 96 9.07 -5.96 23.94
C CYS A 96 9.67 -7.13 24.76
N GLY A 97 9.18 -8.34 24.47
CA GLY A 97 9.74 -9.58 24.98
C GLY A 97 10.95 -10.06 24.16
N ARG A 98 11.78 -10.94 24.74
CA ARG A 98 13.03 -11.40 24.11
C ARG A 98 12.81 -12.10 22.77
N ASP A 99 11.73 -12.86 22.62
CA ASP A 99 11.51 -13.65 21.41
C ASP A 99 11.17 -12.76 20.21
N TYR A 100 10.31 -11.75 20.42
CA TYR A 100 10.02 -10.74 19.40
C TYR A 100 11.29 -9.99 18.97
N ALA A 101 12.10 -9.52 19.94
CA ALA A 101 13.35 -8.83 19.66
C ALA A 101 14.33 -9.69 18.85
N ARG A 102 14.47 -10.97 19.22
CA ARG A 102 15.32 -11.94 18.51
C ARG A 102 14.87 -12.15 17.07
N ASP A 103 13.56 -12.28 16.84
CA ASP A 103 12.99 -12.48 15.51
C ASP A 103 13.20 -11.25 14.63
N CYS A 104 13.03 -10.05 15.19
CA CYS A 104 13.37 -8.80 14.51
C CYS A 104 14.86 -8.75 14.13
N ILE A 105 15.79 -8.99 15.07
CA ILE A 105 17.23 -8.99 14.79
C ILE A 105 17.57 -9.97 13.65
N ARG A 106 17.04 -11.19 13.71
CA ARG A 106 17.27 -12.22 12.68
C ARG A 106 16.83 -11.76 11.29
N ASN A 107 15.70 -11.04 11.20
CA ASN A 107 15.26 -10.47 9.93
C ASN A 107 16.24 -9.42 9.40
N PHE A 108 16.73 -8.53 10.26
CA PHE A 108 17.74 -7.52 9.89
C PHE A 108 19.07 -8.17 9.47
N GLU A 109 19.53 -9.20 10.18
CA GLU A 109 20.72 -9.97 9.81
C GLU A 109 20.56 -10.63 8.43
N ARG A 110 19.42 -11.31 8.19
CA ARG A 110 19.09 -11.94 6.91
C ARG A 110 19.16 -10.96 5.74
N LEU A 111 18.74 -9.72 5.97
CA LEU A 111 18.71 -8.65 4.97
C LEU A 111 20.05 -7.88 4.87
N GLY A 112 21.08 -8.25 5.65
CA GLY A 112 22.36 -7.56 5.66
C GLY A 112 22.32 -6.19 6.36
N ARG A 113 21.29 -5.92 7.14
CA ARG A 113 21.00 -4.66 7.84
C ARG A 113 21.22 -4.80 9.35
N HIS A 114 22.22 -5.55 9.81
CA HIS A 114 22.42 -5.80 11.25
C HIS A 114 22.78 -4.55 12.07
N HIS A 115 23.39 -3.52 11.46
CA HIS A 115 23.64 -2.23 12.12
C HIS A 115 22.42 -1.33 12.24
N ASP A 116 21.32 -1.77 11.62
CA ASP A 116 20.08 -1.05 11.48
C ASP A 116 19.05 -1.50 12.52
N ILE A 117 19.48 -2.17 13.59
CA ILE A 117 18.65 -2.46 14.75
C ILE A 117 19.55 -2.60 15.97
N SER A 118 19.09 -2.15 17.13
CA SER A 118 19.79 -2.39 18.40
C SER A 118 18.80 -2.81 19.47
N VAL A 119 19.28 -3.63 20.39
CA VAL A 119 18.49 -4.24 21.45
C VAL A 119 19.17 -3.98 22.77
N TRP A 120 18.42 -3.41 23.70
CA TRP A 120 18.94 -2.92 24.96
C TRP A 120 18.29 -3.64 26.13
N PRO A 121 19.07 -4.04 27.16
CA PRO A 121 18.54 -4.36 28.47
C PRO A 121 17.72 -3.19 29.03
N VAL A 122 16.68 -3.48 29.82
CA VAL A 122 15.76 -2.46 30.34
C VAL A 122 16.49 -1.41 31.21
N ASP A 123 17.42 -1.84 32.05
CA ASP A 123 18.20 -0.98 32.93
C ASP A 123 19.08 0.02 32.16
N GLU A 124 19.64 -0.41 31.03
CA GLU A 124 20.37 0.48 30.12
C GLU A 124 19.41 1.40 29.35
N ALA A 125 18.33 0.83 28.79
CA ALA A 125 17.36 1.53 27.97
C ALA A 125 16.67 2.69 28.71
N ARG A 126 16.52 2.60 30.04
CA ARG A 126 15.97 3.67 30.88
C ARG A 126 16.74 4.99 30.80
N ASN A 127 18.04 4.92 30.50
CA ASN A 127 18.89 6.12 30.40
C ASN A 127 18.86 6.74 28.99
N MET A 128 18.23 6.08 28.02
CA MET A 128 18.08 6.63 26.67
C MET A 128 17.22 7.90 26.68
N PHE A 129 17.40 8.73 25.66
CA PHE A 129 16.63 9.97 25.49
C PHE A 129 16.66 10.88 26.74
N GLY A 130 17.79 10.91 27.47
CA GLY A 130 17.95 11.73 28.66
C GLY A 130 17.13 11.27 29.86
N GLY A 131 16.77 9.98 29.92
CA GLY A 131 15.96 9.43 31.02
C GLY A 131 14.46 9.63 30.86
N LEU A 132 13.99 10.06 29.69
CA LEU A 132 12.57 10.38 29.45
C LEU A 132 11.63 9.22 29.82
N PHE A 133 12.08 7.97 29.68
CA PHE A 133 11.29 6.77 29.92
C PHE A 133 11.66 6.05 31.24
N SER A 134 12.47 6.65 32.12
CA SER A 134 13.00 5.96 33.32
C SER A 134 11.93 5.39 34.24
N GLU A 135 10.81 6.11 34.37
CA GLU A 135 9.67 5.78 35.24
C GLU A 135 8.54 5.02 34.52
N SER A 136 8.77 4.54 33.30
CA SER A 136 7.75 3.75 32.58
C SER A 136 7.49 2.41 33.28
N ASP A 137 6.34 1.81 33.02
CA ASP A 137 6.06 0.46 33.50
C ASP A 137 6.76 -0.58 32.62
N TYR A 138 7.79 -1.22 33.18
CA TYR A 138 8.52 -2.32 32.52
C TYR A 138 8.08 -3.70 33.00
N THR A 139 6.93 -3.82 33.67
CA THR A 139 6.38 -5.12 34.06
C THR A 139 6.22 -6.01 32.83
N ASN A 140 6.85 -7.18 32.83
CA ASN A 140 6.91 -8.13 31.70
C ASN A 140 7.62 -7.60 30.43
N VAL A 141 8.35 -6.48 30.52
CA VAL A 141 9.23 -6.02 29.45
C VAL A 141 10.61 -6.57 29.71
N GLU A 142 11.18 -7.22 28.71
CA GLU A 142 12.47 -7.89 28.86
C GLU A 142 13.58 -7.14 28.14
N GLN A 143 13.24 -6.47 27.04
CA GLN A 143 14.19 -5.75 26.19
C GLN A 143 13.51 -4.55 25.52
N VAL A 144 14.34 -3.61 25.06
CA VAL A 144 13.91 -2.47 24.26
C VAL A 144 14.63 -2.50 22.92
N LEU A 145 13.86 -2.50 21.83
CA LEU A 145 14.40 -2.25 20.50
C LEU A 145 14.52 -0.73 20.32
N ALA A 146 15.70 -0.28 19.91
CA ALA A 146 15.97 1.12 19.62
C ALA A 146 16.74 1.27 18.31
N ARG A 147 16.39 2.29 17.52
CA ARG A 147 17.06 2.60 16.24
C ARG A 147 16.61 3.91 15.59
N ALA A 148 17.18 4.24 14.42
CA ALA A 148 16.81 5.27 13.44
C ALA A 148 15.43 5.09 12.76
N GLY A 149 14.42 4.66 13.52
CA GLY A 149 13.02 4.92 13.17
C GLY A 149 12.65 6.38 13.45
N GLY A 150 11.36 6.67 13.45
CA GLY A 150 10.88 8.01 13.80
C GLY A 150 9.44 8.20 13.39
N TRP A 151 9.13 9.39 12.89
CA TRP A 151 7.78 9.71 12.43
C TRP A 151 7.81 10.44 11.09
N VAL A 152 6.74 10.27 10.32
CA VAL A 152 6.52 10.97 9.06
C VAL A 152 5.41 11.99 9.24
N ALA A 153 5.60 13.22 8.76
CA ALA A 153 4.54 14.23 8.61
C ALA A 153 3.54 13.76 7.54
N ALA A 154 2.57 12.93 7.96
CA ALA A 154 1.83 12.06 7.05
C ALA A 154 0.91 12.82 6.09
N GLY A 155 0.13 13.78 6.59
CA GLY A 155 -0.74 14.64 5.79
C GLY A 155 0.04 15.48 4.79
N ASP A 156 1.13 16.12 5.22
CA ASP A 156 1.99 16.94 4.37
C ASP A 156 2.64 16.09 3.27
N CYS A 157 3.15 14.90 3.62
CA CYS A 157 3.71 13.96 2.66
C CYS A 157 2.66 13.50 1.66
N LEU A 158 1.45 13.15 2.12
CA LEU A 158 0.35 12.73 1.25
C LEU A 158 0.02 13.83 0.24
N GLN A 159 -0.14 15.07 0.70
CA GLN A 159 -0.43 16.20 -0.18
C GLN A 159 0.69 16.46 -1.18
N ALA A 160 1.96 16.42 -0.75
CA ALA A 160 3.10 16.64 -1.63
C ALA A 160 3.19 15.59 -2.73
N VAL A 161 3.03 14.31 -2.39
CA VAL A 161 3.02 13.23 -3.37
C VAL A 161 1.78 13.31 -4.26
N THR A 162 0.60 13.66 -3.74
CA THR A 162 -0.59 13.89 -4.58
C THR A 162 -0.35 15.00 -5.59
N ARG A 163 0.19 16.16 -5.20
CA ARG A 163 0.53 17.24 -6.15
C ARG A 163 1.51 16.75 -7.22
N ARG A 164 2.53 15.97 -6.82
CA ARG A 164 3.48 15.39 -7.77
C ARG A 164 2.81 14.43 -8.77
N VAL A 165 1.83 13.65 -8.31
CA VAL A 165 1.02 12.77 -9.17
C VAL A 165 0.21 13.57 -10.20
N LEU A 166 -0.38 14.70 -9.81
CA LEU A 166 -1.11 15.58 -10.73
C LEU A 166 -0.19 16.22 -11.77
N GLU A 167 1.00 16.68 -11.37
CA GLU A 167 2.03 17.21 -12.29
C GLU A 167 2.47 16.18 -13.35
N LEU A 168 2.41 14.89 -13.01
CA LEU A 168 2.73 13.79 -13.91
C LEU A 168 1.57 13.43 -14.86
N GLY A 169 0.44 14.16 -14.80
CA GLY A 169 -0.69 14.01 -15.72
C GLY A 169 -1.80 13.07 -15.25
N VAL A 170 -1.78 12.64 -13.99
CA VAL A 170 -2.90 11.87 -13.40
C VAL A 170 -4.08 12.80 -13.16
N ALA A 171 -5.27 12.40 -13.61
CA ALA A 171 -6.51 13.13 -13.36
C ALA A 171 -6.99 12.87 -11.92
N TYR A 172 -7.58 13.89 -11.29
CA TYR A 172 -8.20 13.77 -9.97
C TYR A 172 -9.67 14.15 -10.06
N VAL A 173 -10.53 13.30 -9.49
CA VAL A 173 -11.97 13.53 -9.41
C VAL A 173 -12.37 13.50 -7.94
N ALA A 174 -12.85 14.63 -7.44
CA ALA A 174 -13.41 14.76 -6.10
C ALA A 174 -14.89 14.36 -6.16
N ASP A 175 -15.20 13.08 -5.96
CA ASP A 175 -16.55 12.53 -5.99
C ASP A 175 -16.66 11.22 -5.20
N GLU A 176 -17.86 10.89 -4.75
CA GLU A 176 -18.14 9.65 -4.03
C GLU A 176 -18.45 8.51 -5.01
N VAL A 177 -17.70 7.41 -4.91
CA VAL A 177 -17.95 6.21 -5.70
C VAL A 177 -18.99 5.34 -4.99
N ALA A 178 -20.22 5.34 -5.51
CA ALA A 178 -21.31 4.52 -4.96
C ALA A 178 -21.21 3.03 -5.34
N ALA A 179 -20.82 2.72 -6.58
CA ALA A 179 -20.73 1.35 -7.08
C ALA A 179 -19.78 1.23 -8.27
N LEU A 180 -19.14 0.06 -8.41
CA LEU A 180 -18.43 -0.32 -9.62
C LEU A 180 -19.37 -1.16 -10.50
N GLN A 181 -19.73 -0.64 -11.68
CA GLN A 181 -20.53 -1.36 -12.65
C GLN A 181 -19.64 -1.97 -13.72
N THR A 182 -19.66 -3.29 -13.85
CA THR A 182 -19.01 -4.01 -14.94
C THR A 182 -20.07 -4.42 -15.95
N THR A 183 -20.13 -3.73 -17.09
CA THR A 183 -20.93 -4.21 -18.21
C THR A 183 -20.10 -5.21 -19.00
N THR A 184 -20.38 -6.51 -18.87
CA THR A 184 -20.05 -7.44 -19.94
C THR A 184 -20.93 -7.07 -21.13
N PHE A 185 -20.39 -6.32 -22.09
CA PHE A 185 -21.07 -6.17 -23.37
C PHE A 185 -21.19 -7.57 -23.97
N PRO A 186 -22.41 -8.11 -24.21
CA PRO A 186 -22.52 -9.15 -25.21
C PRO A 186 -22.06 -8.50 -26.51
N LEU A 187 -20.93 -8.95 -27.06
CA LEU A 187 -20.58 -8.60 -28.43
C LEU A 187 -21.82 -8.92 -29.29
N PRO A 188 -22.41 -7.96 -30.01
CA PRO A 188 -23.43 -8.31 -30.97
C PRO A 188 -22.76 -9.26 -31.96
N ILE A 189 -23.16 -10.52 -31.95
CA ILE A 189 -22.86 -11.44 -33.04
C ILE A 189 -23.60 -10.82 -34.23
N VAL A 190 -22.87 -10.05 -35.05
CA VAL A 190 -23.33 -9.70 -36.39
C VAL A 190 -23.30 -11.02 -37.16
N LEU A 191 -24.40 -11.77 -37.09
CA LEU A 191 -24.69 -12.79 -38.08
C LEU A 191 -24.91 -12.03 -39.39
N GLY A 192 -23.86 -11.93 -40.19
CA GLY A 192 -23.98 -11.56 -41.60
C GLY A 192 -25.05 -12.44 -42.26
N PRO A 193 -25.71 -11.95 -43.34
CA PRO A 193 -26.87 -12.61 -43.91
C PRO A 193 -26.59 -14.10 -44.14
N SER A 194 -27.36 -14.92 -43.44
CA SER A 194 -27.34 -16.37 -43.58
C SER A 194 -27.68 -16.72 -45.03
N ASN A 195 -26.70 -17.18 -45.80
CA ASN A 195 -26.95 -17.93 -47.02
C ASN A 195 -27.68 -19.20 -46.61
N PHE A 196 -29.02 -19.17 -46.66
CA PHE A 196 -29.86 -20.36 -46.60
C PHE A 196 -29.60 -21.19 -47.87
N GLY A 197 -28.54 -21.98 -47.82
CA GLY A 197 -28.38 -23.16 -48.66
C GLY A 197 -29.15 -24.30 -48.03
N ASN A 198 -30.39 -24.53 -48.48
CA ASN A 198 -31.15 -25.72 -48.17
C ASN A 198 -30.37 -26.96 -48.64
N LYS A 199 -29.81 -27.74 -47.70
CA LYS A 199 -29.60 -29.18 -47.89
C LYS A 199 -29.92 -29.91 -46.59
N HIS A 200 -30.98 -30.71 -46.67
CA HIS A 200 -31.37 -31.77 -45.76
C HIS A 200 -30.20 -32.70 -45.42
N GLU A 201 -30.12 -33.13 -44.16
CA GLU A 201 -30.19 -34.57 -43.79
C GLU A 201 -30.45 -34.75 -42.28
N PRO A 202 -31.21 -35.79 -41.84
CA PRO A 202 -31.63 -35.97 -40.45
C PRO A 202 -30.81 -37.04 -39.71
N GLY A 203 -30.41 -36.76 -38.47
CA GLY A 203 -29.87 -37.74 -37.52
C GLY A 203 -29.54 -37.05 -36.19
N SER A 204 -30.33 -37.25 -35.14
CA SER A 204 -30.01 -38.10 -33.97
C SER A 204 -28.73 -37.64 -33.26
N THR A 205 -28.66 -37.15 -32.02
CA THR A 205 -29.42 -37.40 -30.78
C THR A 205 -29.08 -36.26 -29.79
N GLU A 206 -30.05 -35.78 -28.99
CA GLU A 206 -29.77 -34.84 -27.88
C GLU A 206 -29.12 -35.56 -26.69
N PRO A 207 -28.04 -35.02 -26.09
CA PRO A 207 -27.64 -35.38 -24.73
C PRO A 207 -28.41 -34.51 -23.71
N LYS A 208 -29.18 -35.18 -22.84
CA LYS A 208 -29.83 -34.59 -21.67
C LYS A 208 -28.79 -34.06 -20.68
N LEU A 209 -28.86 -32.76 -20.37
CA LEU A 209 -28.16 -32.15 -19.23
C LEU A 209 -28.93 -32.47 -17.94
N GLN A 210 -28.26 -33.08 -16.96
CA GLN A 210 -28.77 -33.21 -15.59
C GLN A 210 -28.28 -32.03 -14.72
N PRO A 211 -29.11 -31.49 -13.82
CA PRO A 211 -28.69 -30.45 -12.89
C PRO A 211 -27.89 -31.01 -11.72
N VAL A 212 -26.78 -30.36 -11.40
CA VAL A 212 -25.96 -30.63 -10.21
C VAL A 212 -26.61 -29.93 -9.02
N SER A 213 -26.99 -30.68 -7.99
CA SER A 213 -27.57 -30.15 -6.75
C SER A 213 -26.48 -29.62 -5.81
N ASN A 214 -26.66 -28.39 -5.33
CA ASN A 214 -25.94 -27.86 -4.17
C ASN A 214 -26.51 -28.47 -2.88
N SER A 215 -25.62 -28.87 -1.98
CA SER A 215 -25.95 -29.11 -0.57
C SER A 215 -24.98 -28.33 0.30
N PHE A 216 -25.56 -27.60 1.26
CA PHE A 216 -24.92 -26.94 2.40
C PHE A 216 -24.25 -27.95 3.32
#